data_AF-A0AAD8GYQ4-F1
#
_entry.id   AF-A0AAD8GYQ4-F1
#
_cell.length_a   1.000
_cell.length_b   1.000
_cell.length_c   1.000
_cell.angle_alpha   90.00
_cell.angle_beta   90.00
_cell.angle_gamma   90.00
#
_symmetry.space_group_name_H-M   'P 1'
#
loop_
_entity.id
_entity.type
_entity.pdbx_description
1 polymer ?
#
loop_
_entity_poly.entity_id
_entity_poly.type
_entity_poly.pdbx_seq_one_letter_code
_entity_poly.pdbx_strand_id
1 'polypeptide(L)'
;MNEIFRSSGNLRSLSDISGFCKSDKFERSYEEFAKKKNECRKAGTYGGLGHPEAEIVTQALSYDQACLTENLSDKLTQRHLDKLIYVQMVYDVHGGNLPQENLLYFLKDGTIFVMTTLYVMMKRLEKLKYVLFIFIPKDEVYIRWRKKIQSSIDLQLKALNSRDTGYTPKYIDMDGHEVEMKKCSAYIETSFGVTHLNFSPDSEKFKCIYSGRSILNSSVEDPRAAIYQTDKDDEKLRKLRRKMIDLLLTGEDKLMENFLQKNPGFIRVANFEEYLRKNPYIDPASIC
;
A
#
# COMPACT_ATOMS: atom_id res chain seq x y z
N MET A 1 15.07 -31.56 29.52
CA MET A 1 16.35 -31.36 28.82
C MET A 1 16.27 -32.11 27.50
N ASN A 2 16.52 -31.39 26.41
CA ASN A 2 17.08 -31.81 25.11
C ASN A 2 16.54 -33.07 24.43
N GLU A 3 15.82 -32.91 23.31
CA GLU A 3 16.35 -33.08 21.94
C GLU A 3 15.17 -33.10 20.94
N ILE A 4 14.91 -31.97 20.27
CA ILE A 4 14.16 -31.93 19.00
C ILE A 4 14.91 -30.97 18.08
N PHE A 5 15.76 -31.52 17.21
CA PHE A 5 16.27 -30.82 16.04
C PHE A 5 16.52 -31.83 14.92
N ARG A 6 16.19 -31.38 13.69
CA ARG A 6 16.43 -31.98 12.36
C ARG A 6 15.26 -32.72 11.72
N SER A 7 14.40 -31.93 11.11
CA SER A 7 13.80 -32.26 9.82
C SER A 7 13.85 -30.99 8.96
N SER A 8 14.97 -30.81 8.29
CA SER A 8 15.21 -29.83 7.23
C SER A 8 14.31 -30.13 6.03
N GLY A 9 13.19 -29.42 5.93
CA GLY A 9 12.35 -29.40 4.73
C GLY A 9 12.94 -28.46 3.68
N ASN A 10 13.61 -29.06 2.69
CA ASN A 10 14.01 -28.54 1.38
C ASN A 10 13.76 -27.05 1.09
N LEU A 11 14.82 -26.25 1.24
CA LEU A 11 15.01 -24.99 0.52
C LEU A 11 15.05 -25.31 -0.98
N ARG A 12 14.01 -24.90 -1.72
CA ARG A 12 14.04 -24.91 -3.19
C ARG A 12 15.11 -23.92 -3.67
N SER A 13 15.84 -24.35 -4.70
CA SER A 13 16.96 -23.65 -5.32
C SER A 13 16.58 -22.24 -5.79
N LEU A 14 17.51 -21.29 -5.64
CA LEU A 14 17.41 -19.91 -6.17
C LEU A 14 17.27 -19.85 -7.71
N SER A 15 17.46 -20.96 -8.41
CA SER A 15 17.14 -21.10 -9.85
C SER A 15 15.64 -21.22 -10.14
N ASP A 16 14.79 -21.44 -9.14
CA ASP A 16 13.34 -21.55 -9.34
C ASP A 16 12.62 -20.18 -9.28
N ILE A 17 13.35 -19.11 -8.90
CA ILE A 17 12.83 -17.72 -8.82
C ILE A 17 13.11 -16.93 -10.11
N SER A 18 13.95 -17.44 -11.02
CA SER A 18 14.22 -16.82 -12.34
C SER A 18 13.11 -17.00 -13.37
N GLY A 19 11.94 -17.53 -12.98
CA GLY A 19 10.77 -17.71 -13.83
C GLY A 19 9.80 -16.53 -13.90
N PHE A 20 10.15 -15.36 -13.33
CA PHE A 20 9.32 -14.15 -13.45
C PHE A 20 9.42 -13.57 -14.87
N CYS A 21 8.74 -14.23 -15.81
CA CYS A 21 8.52 -13.72 -17.16
C CYS A 21 7.86 -12.34 -17.04
N LYS A 22 8.56 -11.32 -17.57
CA LYS A 22 7.88 -10.25 -18.29
C LYS A 22 6.88 -10.93 -19.21
N SER A 23 5.59 -10.79 -18.89
CA SER A 23 4.55 -11.26 -19.79
C SER A 23 4.57 -10.30 -20.98
N ASP A 24 5.32 -10.65 -22.04
CA ASP A 24 5.38 -9.91 -23.31
C ASP A 24 3.98 -9.61 -23.88
N LYS A 25 2.98 -10.43 -23.52
CA LYS A 25 1.57 -10.24 -23.88
C LYS A 25 0.92 -9.05 -23.17
N PHE A 26 1.35 -8.75 -21.94
CA PHE A 26 0.85 -7.64 -21.14
C PHE A 26 1.46 -6.30 -21.59
N GLU A 27 2.77 -6.28 -21.85
CA GLU A 27 3.45 -5.09 -22.41
C GLU A 27 2.87 -4.72 -23.79
N ARG A 28 2.60 -5.70 -24.67
CA ARG A 28 1.96 -5.44 -25.98
C ARG A 28 0.53 -4.91 -25.89
N SER A 29 -0.31 -5.50 -25.03
CA SER A 29 -1.68 -5.02 -24.82
C SER A 29 -1.72 -3.60 -24.26
N TYR A 30 -0.69 -3.23 -23.48
CA TYR A 30 -0.56 -1.88 -22.93
C TYR A 30 0.04 -0.85 -23.90
N GLU A 31 1.01 -1.23 -24.75
CA GLU A 31 1.45 -0.38 -25.86
C GLU A 31 0.29 -0.04 -26.80
N GLU A 32 -0.60 -1.01 -27.06
CA GLU A 32 -1.85 -0.78 -27.78
C GLU A 32 -2.79 0.18 -27.04
N PHE A 33 -2.92 0.07 -25.71
CA PHE A 33 -3.68 1.02 -24.89
C PHE A 33 -3.11 2.44 -24.96
N ALA A 34 -1.79 2.60 -24.77
CA ALA A 34 -1.12 3.89 -24.80
C ALA A 34 -1.19 4.56 -26.18
N LYS A 35 -1.10 3.76 -27.25
CA LYS A 35 -1.24 4.20 -28.64
C LYS A 35 -2.69 4.63 -28.95
N LYS A 36 -3.69 3.80 -28.61
CA LYS A 36 -5.11 4.17 -28.74
C LYS A 36 -5.49 5.39 -27.91
N LYS A 37 -4.98 5.51 -26.68
CA LYS A 37 -5.19 6.68 -25.82
C LYS A 37 -4.67 7.96 -26.47
N ASN A 38 -3.48 7.92 -27.10
CA ASN A 38 -2.93 9.05 -27.82
C ASN A 38 -3.71 9.37 -29.12
N GLU A 39 -4.30 8.37 -29.77
CA GLU A 39 -5.16 8.54 -30.94
C GLU A 39 -6.53 9.14 -30.57
N CYS A 40 -7.19 8.66 -29.51
CA CYS A 40 -8.44 9.23 -28.98
C CYS A 40 -8.26 10.68 -28.49
N ARG A 41 -7.09 10.98 -27.90
CA ARG A 41 -6.74 12.35 -27.48
C ARG A 41 -6.57 13.32 -28.66
N LYS A 42 -6.14 12.82 -29.83
CA LYS A 42 -6.08 13.58 -31.09
C LYS A 42 -7.47 13.72 -31.76
N ALA A 43 -8.37 12.76 -31.56
CA ALA A 43 -9.69 12.71 -32.19
C ALA A 43 -10.81 13.43 -31.40
N GLY A 44 -10.53 13.97 -30.22
CA GLY A 44 -11.49 14.79 -29.45
C GLY A 44 -12.73 14.05 -28.94
N THR A 45 -12.74 12.72 -28.99
CA THR A 45 -13.90 11.88 -28.64
C THR A 45 -13.71 11.33 -27.23
N TYR A 46 -14.55 11.77 -26.28
CA TYR A 46 -14.63 11.17 -24.95
C TYR A 46 -16.03 10.59 -24.71
N GLY A 47 -16.07 9.33 -24.27
CA GLY A 47 -17.12 8.82 -23.38
C GLY A 47 -18.26 8.05 -24.03
N GLY A 48 -18.37 6.76 -23.67
CA GLY A 48 -19.58 5.95 -23.84
C GLY A 48 -19.38 4.54 -23.27
N LEU A 49 -20.36 4.02 -22.52
CA LEU A 49 -20.39 2.60 -22.10
C LEU A 49 -20.40 1.72 -23.36
N GLY A 50 -19.32 0.96 -23.55
CA GLY A 50 -18.99 0.26 -24.81
C GLY A 50 -17.66 0.70 -25.44
N HIS A 51 -16.97 1.68 -24.84
CA HIS A 51 -15.65 2.12 -25.31
C HIS A 51 -14.60 0.99 -25.15
N PRO A 52 -13.74 0.74 -26.15
CA PRO A 52 -12.68 -0.28 -26.07
C PRO A 52 -11.72 -0.07 -24.88
N GLU A 53 -11.66 1.14 -24.31
CA GLU A 53 -10.92 1.42 -23.08
C GLU A 53 -11.45 0.64 -21.86
N ALA A 54 -12.76 0.36 -21.77
CA ALA A 54 -13.33 -0.38 -20.64
C ALA A 54 -13.01 -1.89 -20.70
N GLU A 55 -12.99 -2.48 -21.89
CA GLU A 55 -12.54 -3.87 -22.09
C GLU A 55 -11.03 -4.02 -21.86
N ILE A 56 -10.23 -3.06 -22.33
CA ILE A 56 -8.77 -3.08 -22.13
C ILE A 56 -8.41 -2.87 -20.65
N VAL A 57 -9.12 -2.01 -19.90
CA VAL A 57 -8.93 -1.87 -18.45
C VAL A 57 -9.32 -3.15 -17.71
N THR A 58 -10.43 -3.79 -18.10
CA THR A 58 -10.84 -5.11 -17.55
C THR A 58 -9.80 -6.19 -17.80
N GLN A 59 -9.21 -6.22 -19.01
CA GLN A 59 -8.17 -7.17 -19.39
C GLN A 59 -6.82 -6.84 -18.74
N ALA A 60 -6.48 -5.57 -18.51
CA ALA A 60 -5.27 -5.19 -17.77
C ALA A 60 -5.39 -5.50 -16.27
N LEU A 61 -6.58 -5.34 -15.70
CA LEU A 61 -6.89 -5.74 -14.33
C LEU A 61 -6.77 -7.25 -14.13
N SER A 62 -6.98 -8.07 -15.17
CA SER A 62 -6.86 -9.53 -15.05
C SER A 62 -5.44 -10.06 -14.89
N TYR A 63 -4.44 -9.21 -15.10
CA TYR A 63 -3.04 -9.51 -14.83
C TYR A 63 -2.49 -8.72 -13.63
N ASP A 64 -3.35 -8.22 -12.73
CA ASP A 64 -2.91 -7.59 -11.48
C ASP A 64 -2.18 -8.62 -10.59
N GLN A 65 -0.85 -8.65 -10.67
CA GLN A 65 -0.01 -9.52 -9.82
C GLN A 65 -0.19 -9.25 -8.32
N ALA A 66 -0.62 -8.05 -7.94
CA ALA A 66 -0.89 -7.67 -6.56
C ALA A 66 -2.41 -7.62 -6.27
N CYS A 67 -3.21 -8.45 -6.95
CA CYS A 67 -4.64 -8.51 -6.73
C CYS A 67 -4.94 -8.89 -5.27
N LEU A 68 -5.79 -8.11 -4.61
CA LEU A 68 -6.16 -8.36 -3.20
C LEU A 68 -7.37 -9.31 -3.09
N THR A 69 -8.01 -9.60 -4.22
CA THR A 69 -9.13 -10.54 -4.37
C THR A 69 -8.67 -11.81 -5.08
N GLU A 70 -9.36 -12.92 -4.83
CA GLU A 70 -9.08 -14.21 -5.48
C GLU A 70 -9.60 -14.20 -6.92
N ASN A 71 -10.79 -13.64 -7.16
CA ASN A 71 -11.32 -13.40 -8.50
C ASN A 71 -11.51 -11.91 -8.76
N LEU A 72 -11.41 -11.52 -10.02
CA LEU A 72 -11.65 -10.14 -10.45
C LEU A 72 -13.13 -9.76 -10.31
N SER A 73 -14.05 -10.70 -10.49
CA SER A 73 -15.47 -10.46 -10.29
C SER A 73 -15.82 -10.15 -8.83
N ASP A 74 -14.94 -10.48 -7.88
CA ASP A 74 -15.21 -10.28 -6.47
C ASP A 74 -15.26 -8.80 -6.13
N LYS A 75 -16.25 -8.44 -5.31
CA LYS A 75 -16.31 -7.13 -4.69
C LYS A 75 -15.10 -6.95 -3.79
N LEU A 76 -14.41 -5.82 -3.95
CA LEU A 76 -13.31 -5.47 -3.05
C LEU A 76 -13.88 -5.10 -1.68
N THR A 77 -13.63 -5.92 -0.67
CA THR A 77 -14.08 -5.75 0.71
C THR A 77 -12.98 -5.15 1.56
N GLN A 78 -13.32 -4.69 2.77
CA GLN A 78 -12.33 -4.24 3.74
C GLN A 78 -11.31 -5.35 4.08
N ARG A 79 -11.77 -6.60 4.22
CA ARG A 79 -10.89 -7.77 4.44
C ARG A 79 -9.85 -7.95 3.32
N HIS A 80 -10.20 -7.60 2.08
CA HIS A 80 -9.25 -7.62 0.96
C HIS A 80 -8.24 -6.47 1.07
N LEU A 81 -8.70 -5.26 1.38
CA LEU A 81 -7.83 -4.08 1.53
C LEU A 81 -6.84 -4.26 2.68
N ASP A 82 -7.28 -4.80 3.82
CA ASP A 82 -6.46 -5.03 5.01
C ASP A 82 -5.31 -6.03 4.80
N LYS A 83 -5.31 -6.79 3.69
CA LYS A 83 -4.14 -7.58 3.31
C LYS A 83 -2.92 -6.72 3.01
N LEU A 84 -3.11 -5.49 2.50
CA LEU A 84 -2.03 -4.54 2.20
C LEU A 84 -1.76 -3.68 3.44
N ILE A 85 -0.67 -3.97 4.15
CA ILE A 85 -0.40 -3.37 5.46
C ILE A 85 0.49 -2.13 5.39
N TYR A 86 1.28 -1.99 4.33
CA TYR A 86 2.24 -0.89 4.20
C TYR A 86 2.62 -0.64 2.74
N VAL A 87 2.81 0.63 2.38
CA VAL A 87 3.20 1.08 1.05
C VAL A 87 4.37 2.04 1.17
N GLN A 88 5.44 1.79 0.43
CA GLN A 88 6.70 2.54 0.55
C GLN A 88 7.30 2.82 -0.83
N MET A 89 7.81 4.03 -1.06
CA MET A 89 8.58 4.34 -2.28
C MET A 89 10.02 3.86 -2.18
N VAL A 90 10.53 3.38 -3.30
CA VAL A 90 11.93 3.01 -3.51
C VAL A 90 12.41 3.40 -4.90
N TYR A 91 13.73 3.50 -5.03
CA TYR A 91 14.41 3.43 -6.31
C TYR A 91 14.86 2.00 -6.57
N ASP A 92 14.52 1.49 -7.74
CA ASP A 92 15.08 0.27 -8.30
C ASP A 92 16.28 0.66 -9.17
N VAL A 93 17.45 0.12 -8.84
CA VAL A 93 18.72 0.36 -9.55
C VAL A 93 19.27 -0.90 -10.23
N HIS A 94 18.44 -1.93 -10.36
CA HIS A 94 18.84 -3.16 -11.03
C HIS A 94 19.19 -2.88 -12.51
N GLY A 95 20.39 -3.31 -12.93
CA GLY A 95 20.78 -3.34 -14.34
C GLY A 95 21.61 -2.17 -14.88
N GLY A 96 22.15 -1.29 -14.02
CA GLY A 96 23.07 -0.22 -14.45
C GLY A 96 22.43 0.89 -15.29
N ASN A 97 21.11 0.85 -15.46
CA ASN A 97 20.30 1.86 -16.12
C ASN A 97 19.88 2.97 -15.12
N LEU A 98 19.21 3.98 -15.67
CA LEU A 98 18.47 5.00 -14.94
C LEU A 98 17.60 4.42 -13.82
N PRO A 99 17.81 4.82 -12.56
CA PRO A 99 17.00 4.37 -11.42
C PRO A 99 15.51 4.60 -11.65
N GLN A 100 14.69 3.58 -11.35
CA GLN A 100 13.25 3.65 -11.53
C GLN A 100 12.51 3.82 -10.21
N GLU A 101 11.56 4.74 -10.19
CA GLU A 101 10.66 4.94 -9.05
C GLU A 101 9.61 3.82 -9.00
N ASN A 102 9.60 3.06 -7.92
CA ASN A 102 8.65 1.99 -7.67
C ASN A 102 7.99 2.11 -6.29
N LEU A 103 6.74 1.66 -6.18
CA LEU A 103 6.04 1.47 -4.91
C LEU A 103 6.18 0.01 -4.48
N LEU A 104 6.60 -0.23 -3.24
CA LEU A 104 6.54 -1.53 -2.60
C LEU A 104 5.22 -1.68 -1.87
N TYR A 105 4.52 -2.78 -2.14
CA TYR A 105 3.29 -3.17 -1.45
C TYR A 105 3.62 -4.33 -0.52
N PHE A 106 3.59 -4.08 0.78
CA PHE A 106 3.83 -5.09 1.81
C PHE A 106 2.50 -5.70 2.25
N LEU A 107 2.38 -7.01 2.13
CA LEU A 107 1.19 -7.75 2.53
C LEU A 107 1.36 -8.38 3.90
N LYS A 108 0.23 -8.66 4.55
CA LYS A 108 0.15 -9.27 5.89
C LYS A 108 0.79 -10.65 5.97
N ASP A 109 0.78 -11.41 4.89
CA ASP A 109 1.39 -12.74 4.77
C ASP A 109 2.92 -12.69 4.57
N GLY A 110 3.50 -11.49 4.49
CA GLY A 110 4.93 -11.27 4.25
C GLY A 110 5.30 -11.16 2.77
N THR A 111 4.34 -11.31 1.86
CA THR A 111 4.55 -11.10 0.42
C THR A 111 4.80 -9.61 0.14
N ILE A 112 5.72 -9.31 -0.79
CA ILE A 112 6.05 -7.94 -1.20
C ILE A 112 5.97 -7.84 -2.71
N PHE A 113 5.17 -6.90 -3.21
CA PHE A 113 5.09 -6.60 -4.64
C PHE A 113 5.79 -5.29 -4.99
N VAL A 114 6.57 -5.31 -6.07
CA VAL A 114 7.18 -4.12 -6.67
C VAL A 114 6.23 -3.58 -7.73
N MET A 115 5.74 -2.36 -7.51
CA MET A 115 4.70 -1.74 -8.31
C MET A 115 5.26 -0.54 -9.06
N THR A 116 5.36 -0.66 -10.39
CA THR A 116 5.72 0.47 -11.24
C THR A 116 4.61 1.52 -11.25
N THR A 117 4.94 2.75 -11.66
CA THR A 117 3.95 3.83 -11.83
C THR A 117 2.74 3.34 -12.60
N LEU A 118 3.00 2.64 -13.71
CA LEU A 118 1.96 2.11 -14.56
C LEU A 118 1.01 1.16 -13.81
N TYR A 119 1.55 0.14 -13.14
CA TYR A 119 0.74 -0.86 -12.43
C TYR A 119 -0.12 -0.25 -11.31
N VAL A 120 0.37 0.84 -10.70
CA VAL A 120 -0.38 1.56 -9.67
C VAL A 120 -1.56 2.29 -10.31
N MET A 121 -1.35 3.05 -11.39
CA MET A 121 -2.43 3.85 -11.98
C MET A 121 -3.61 3.03 -12.51
N MET A 122 -3.40 1.74 -12.80
CA MET A 122 -4.44 0.82 -13.27
C MET A 122 -5.25 0.16 -12.15
N LYS A 123 -4.97 0.42 -10.86
CA LYS A 123 -5.75 -0.18 -9.77
C LYS A 123 -7.17 0.38 -9.72
N ARG A 124 -8.07 -0.45 -9.19
CA ARG A 124 -9.45 -0.08 -8.84
C ARG A 124 -9.48 1.13 -7.91
N LEU A 125 -10.50 1.96 -8.09
CA LEU A 125 -10.73 3.20 -7.33
C LEU A 125 -10.58 3.00 -5.82
N GLU A 126 -11.23 1.98 -5.25
CA GLU A 126 -11.21 1.70 -3.82
C GLU A 126 -9.81 1.33 -3.31
N LYS A 127 -9.04 0.58 -4.13
CA LYS A 127 -7.64 0.24 -3.81
C LYS A 127 -6.75 1.47 -3.89
N LEU A 128 -6.92 2.35 -4.88
CA LEU A 128 -6.16 3.60 -4.97
C LEU A 128 -6.45 4.53 -3.78
N LYS A 129 -7.73 4.65 -3.40
CA LYS A 129 -8.17 5.39 -2.22
C LYS A 129 -7.54 4.84 -0.94
N TYR A 130 -7.52 3.52 -0.79
CA TYR A 130 -6.85 2.87 0.34
C TYR A 130 -5.33 3.08 0.33
N VAL A 131 -4.68 2.95 -0.83
CA VAL A 131 -3.24 3.21 -0.98
C VAL A 131 -2.93 4.65 -0.57
N LEU A 132 -3.69 5.65 -1.01
CA LEU A 132 -3.51 7.03 -0.55
C LEU A 132 -3.69 7.22 0.96
N PHE A 133 -4.59 6.44 1.57
CA PHE A 133 -4.83 6.49 3.01
C PHE A 133 -3.64 5.97 3.81
N ILE A 134 -3.01 4.87 3.37
CA ILE A 134 -1.84 4.27 4.06
C ILE A 134 -0.50 4.86 3.61
N PHE A 135 -0.46 5.56 2.47
CA PHE A 135 0.76 6.16 1.92
C PHE A 135 1.08 7.51 2.56
N ILE A 136 1.94 7.48 3.57
CA ILE A 136 2.36 8.65 4.36
C ILE A 136 3.48 9.40 3.62
N PRO A 137 3.29 10.67 3.23
CA PRO A 137 4.33 11.43 2.54
C PRO A 137 5.49 11.79 3.47
N LYS A 138 6.72 11.53 3.01
CA LYS A 138 7.96 11.81 3.75
C LYS A 138 8.82 12.90 3.10
N ASP A 139 8.78 13.00 1.78
CA ASP A 139 9.58 13.94 0.98
C ASP A 139 8.84 14.32 -0.32
N GLU A 140 9.51 15.09 -1.19
CA GLU A 140 8.96 15.57 -2.46
C GLU A 140 8.60 14.44 -3.44
N VAL A 141 9.35 13.34 -3.44
CA VAL A 141 9.09 12.17 -4.29
C VAL A 141 7.77 11.53 -3.87
N TYR A 142 7.54 11.39 -2.56
CA TYR A 142 6.25 10.90 -2.05
C TYR A 142 5.11 11.84 -2.43
N ILE A 143 5.30 13.16 -2.29
CA ILE A 143 4.28 14.15 -2.65
C ILE A 143 3.93 14.05 -4.14
N ARG A 144 4.93 13.92 -5.01
CA ARG A 144 4.75 13.70 -6.45
C ARG A 144 3.96 12.44 -6.73
N TRP A 145 4.29 11.32 -6.07
CA TRP A 145 3.55 10.07 -6.22
C TRP A 145 2.12 10.13 -5.72
N ARG A 146 1.89 10.80 -4.59
CA ARG A 146 0.54 11.06 -4.08
C ARG A 146 -0.30 11.82 -5.10
N LYS A 147 0.27 12.84 -5.75
CA LYS A 147 -0.40 13.59 -6.83
C LYS A 147 -0.70 12.71 -8.05
N LYS A 148 0.23 11.84 -8.46
CA LYS A 148 0.00 10.87 -9.55
C LYS A 148 -1.18 9.94 -9.22
N ILE A 149 -1.21 9.37 -8.02
CA ILE A 149 -2.31 8.49 -7.57
C ILE A 149 -3.64 9.26 -7.50
N GLN A 150 -3.65 10.45 -6.91
CA GLN A 150 -4.85 11.30 -6.85
C GLN A 150 -5.38 11.63 -8.25
N SER A 151 -4.49 11.93 -9.20
CA SER A 151 -4.89 12.20 -10.59
C SER A 151 -5.56 10.99 -11.25
N SER A 152 -5.12 9.76 -10.92
CA SER A 152 -5.80 8.55 -11.39
C SER A 152 -7.19 8.38 -10.76
N ILE A 153 -7.31 8.66 -9.45
CA ILE A 153 -8.60 8.65 -8.74
C ILE A 153 -9.57 9.65 -9.35
N ASP A 154 -9.13 10.89 -9.57
CA ASP A 154 -9.95 11.97 -10.13
C ASP A 154 -10.43 11.61 -11.54
N LEU A 155 -9.57 10.97 -12.34
CA LEU A 155 -9.93 10.47 -13.67
C LEU A 155 -11.02 9.39 -13.60
N GLN A 156 -10.89 8.42 -12.70
CA GLN A 156 -11.89 7.37 -12.51
C GLN A 156 -13.22 7.93 -11.99
N LEU A 157 -13.18 8.87 -11.03
CA LEU A 157 -14.38 9.53 -10.51
C LEU A 157 -15.10 10.35 -11.57
N LYS A 158 -14.35 11.05 -12.43
CA LYS A 158 -14.91 11.79 -13.57
C LYS A 158 -15.62 10.85 -14.55
N ALA A 159 -15.03 9.68 -14.84
CA ALA A 159 -15.66 8.67 -15.68
C ALA A 159 -16.96 8.11 -15.07
N LEU A 160 -17.04 8.06 -13.74
CA LEU A 160 -18.20 7.57 -12.98
C LEU A 160 -19.22 8.67 -12.63
N ASN A 161 -19.00 9.93 -13.04
CA ASN A 161 -19.79 11.10 -12.61
C ASN A 161 -19.95 11.20 -11.07
N SER A 162 -18.91 10.79 -10.33
CA SER A 162 -18.91 10.75 -8.87
C SER A 162 -17.96 11.81 -8.29
N ARG A 163 -18.16 12.16 -7.03
CA ARG A 163 -17.32 13.11 -6.29
C ARG A 163 -16.34 12.37 -5.39
N ASP A 164 -15.17 12.96 -5.15
CA ASP A 164 -14.23 12.37 -4.21
C ASP A 164 -14.66 12.65 -2.77
N THR A 165 -15.08 11.61 -2.07
CA THR A 165 -15.34 11.62 -0.62
C THR A 165 -14.13 11.18 0.20
N GLY A 166 -12.98 10.90 -0.43
CA GLY A 166 -11.83 10.28 0.20
C GLY A 166 -12.04 8.80 0.50
N TYR A 167 -11.16 8.25 1.34
CA TYR A 167 -11.28 6.90 1.89
C TYR A 167 -11.70 6.98 3.35
N THR A 168 -12.78 6.28 3.70
CA THR A 168 -13.19 6.06 5.08
C THR A 168 -12.79 4.62 5.47
N PRO A 169 -11.87 4.42 6.41
CA PRO A 169 -11.51 3.09 6.86
C PRO A 169 -12.72 2.41 7.52
N LYS A 170 -12.80 1.09 7.34
CA LYS A 170 -13.88 0.25 7.88
C LYS A 170 -13.30 -0.86 8.75
N TYR A 171 -14.14 -1.45 9.57
CA TYR A 171 -13.84 -2.70 10.29
C TYR A 171 -15.01 -3.68 10.12
N ILE A 172 -14.79 -4.93 10.51
CA ILE A 172 -15.84 -5.95 10.57
C ILE A 172 -16.42 -5.98 11.98
N ASP A 173 -17.73 -5.80 12.10
CA ASP A 173 -18.45 -5.86 13.37
C ASP A 173 -18.66 -7.29 13.88
N MET A 174 -19.20 -7.45 15.09
CA MET A 174 -19.48 -8.77 15.68
C MET A 174 -20.44 -9.63 14.86
N ASP A 175 -21.28 -9.01 14.02
CA ASP A 175 -22.24 -9.69 13.15
C ASP A 175 -21.66 -10.01 11.76
N GLY A 176 -20.41 -9.62 11.50
CA GLY A 176 -19.71 -9.87 10.24
C GLY A 176 -19.92 -8.81 9.15
N HIS A 177 -20.52 -7.66 9.46
CA HIS A 177 -20.77 -6.58 8.51
C HIS A 177 -19.62 -5.56 8.46
N GLU A 178 -19.44 -4.93 7.29
CA GLU A 178 -18.52 -3.79 7.15
C GLU A 178 -19.12 -2.53 7.74
N VAL A 179 -18.47 -1.99 8.77
CA VAL A 179 -18.87 -0.75 9.45
C VAL A 179 -17.80 0.30 9.30
N GLU A 180 -18.19 1.53 8.94
CA GLU A 180 -17.27 2.65 8.86
C GLU A 180 -16.70 3.03 10.23
N MET A 181 -15.40 3.24 10.31
CA MET A 181 -14.75 3.75 11.52
C MET A 181 -15.19 5.20 11.74
N LYS A 182 -15.72 5.47 12.95
CA LYS A 182 -16.06 6.82 13.38
C LYS A 182 -14.81 7.54 13.86
N LYS A 183 -14.54 8.75 13.35
CA LYS A 183 -13.48 9.62 13.89
C LYS A 183 -13.77 9.99 15.34
N CYS A 184 -12.73 10.25 16.13
CA CYS A 184 -12.84 10.68 17.53
C CYS A 184 -13.69 9.74 18.41
N SER A 185 -13.73 8.45 18.07
CA SER A 185 -14.48 7.43 18.82
C SER A 185 -13.61 6.60 19.77
N ALA A 186 -12.28 6.76 19.71
CA ALA A 186 -11.39 6.06 20.63
C ALA A 186 -11.41 6.72 22.01
N TYR A 187 -11.44 5.90 23.07
CA TYR A 187 -11.50 6.37 24.45
C TYR A 187 -10.53 5.59 25.34
N ILE A 188 -10.06 6.26 26.39
CA ILE A 188 -9.20 5.64 27.39
C ILE A 188 -10.06 5.04 28.50
N GLU A 189 -9.76 3.81 28.86
CA GLU A 189 -10.33 3.15 30.01
C GLU A 189 -9.19 2.66 30.91
N THR A 190 -9.44 2.56 32.21
CA THR A 190 -8.48 1.97 33.16
C THR A 190 -9.18 0.87 33.93
N SER A 191 -8.71 -0.35 33.71
CA SER A 191 -9.25 -1.56 34.34
C SER A 191 -8.11 -2.33 34.98
N PHE A 192 -8.31 -2.78 36.23
CA PHE A 192 -7.30 -3.50 37.02
C PHE A 192 -5.93 -2.76 37.11
N GLY A 193 -5.95 -1.43 37.18
CA GLY A 193 -4.73 -0.60 37.25
C GLY A 193 -3.95 -0.48 35.94
N VAL A 194 -4.47 -1.03 34.83
CA VAL A 194 -3.89 -0.91 33.50
C VAL A 194 -4.75 0.05 32.67
N THR A 195 -4.10 1.04 32.06
CA THR A 195 -4.76 1.95 31.13
C THR A 195 -4.67 1.41 29.71
N HIS A 196 -5.77 1.36 28.99
CA HIS A 196 -5.83 0.94 27.59
C HIS A 196 -6.68 1.90 26.76
N LEU A 197 -6.37 1.98 25.48
CA LEU A 197 -7.15 2.70 24.48
C LEU A 197 -8.06 1.72 23.78
N ASN A 198 -9.36 1.93 23.92
CA ASN A 198 -10.37 1.20 23.18
C ASN A 198 -10.68 1.96 21.88
N PHE A 199 -10.84 1.21 20.80
CA PHE A 199 -11.25 1.73 19.49
C PHE A 199 -12.05 0.64 18.78
N SER A 200 -12.98 1.01 17.90
CA SER A 200 -13.88 0.03 17.24
C SER A 200 -14.46 -1.03 18.20
N PRO A 201 -15.15 -0.62 19.29
CA PRO A 201 -15.59 -1.55 20.35
C PRO A 201 -16.56 -2.62 19.85
N ASP A 202 -17.29 -2.33 18.78
CA ASP A 202 -18.25 -3.24 18.16
C ASP A 202 -17.59 -4.19 17.13
N SER A 203 -16.26 -4.19 17.02
CA SER A 203 -15.55 -5.07 16.09
C SER A 203 -15.65 -6.54 16.50
N GLU A 204 -15.69 -7.45 15.52
CA GLU A 204 -15.57 -8.91 15.66
C GLU A 204 -14.43 -9.32 16.62
N LYS A 205 -13.36 -8.54 16.62
CA LYS A 205 -12.25 -8.68 17.56
C LYS A 205 -12.15 -7.41 18.37
N PHE A 206 -12.44 -7.49 19.66
CA PHE A 206 -12.27 -6.36 20.57
C PHE A 206 -10.89 -5.73 20.38
N LYS A 207 -10.88 -4.46 19.96
CA LYS A 207 -9.67 -3.75 19.56
C LYS A 207 -9.25 -2.80 20.69
N CYS A 208 -8.15 -3.16 21.35
CA CYS A 208 -7.55 -2.32 22.38
C CYS A 208 -6.02 -2.26 22.24
N ILE A 209 -5.46 -1.10 22.55
CA ILE A 209 -4.01 -0.89 22.65
C ILE A 209 -3.71 -0.56 24.11
N TYR A 210 -3.01 -1.47 24.78
CA TYR A 210 -2.60 -1.31 26.16
C TYR A 210 -1.46 -0.29 26.29
N SER A 211 -1.55 0.60 27.28
CA SER A 211 -0.44 1.50 27.61
C SER A 211 0.71 0.70 28.26
N GLY A 212 1.95 0.92 27.82
CA GLY A 212 3.14 0.26 28.37
C GLY A 212 3.90 -0.58 27.34
N ARG A 213 4.54 -1.68 27.78
CA ARG A 213 5.37 -2.57 26.93
C ARG A 213 4.56 -3.37 25.91
N SER A 214 3.27 -3.61 26.16
CA SER A 214 2.35 -4.37 25.30
C SER A 214 2.00 -3.65 24.00
N ILE A 215 2.19 -2.33 23.95
CA ILE A 215 2.02 -1.49 22.76
C ILE A 215 2.94 -1.96 21.60
N LEU A 216 4.09 -2.56 21.93
CA LEU A 216 5.11 -3.05 20.99
C LEU A 216 4.72 -4.32 20.25
N ASN A 217 3.71 -5.04 20.71
CA ASN A 217 3.25 -6.31 20.12
C ASN A 217 2.06 -6.12 19.16
N SER A 218 1.62 -4.89 18.94
CA SER A 218 0.49 -4.56 18.06
C SER A 218 0.87 -4.80 16.59
N SER A 219 -0.04 -5.35 15.78
CA SER A 219 0.15 -5.36 14.32
C SER A 219 0.13 -3.91 13.81
N VAL A 220 0.79 -3.62 12.68
CA VAL A 220 0.83 -2.26 12.06
C VAL A 220 -0.59 -1.70 11.80
N GLU A 221 -1.59 -2.57 11.65
CA GLU A 221 -2.99 -2.23 11.39
C GLU A 221 -3.67 -1.58 12.61
N ASP A 222 -3.40 -2.09 13.82
CA ASP A 222 -4.10 -1.68 15.04
C ASP A 222 -3.76 -0.22 15.44
N PRO A 223 -2.47 0.22 15.48
CA PRO A 223 -2.12 1.62 15.66
C PRO A 223 -2.74 2.50 14.58
N ARG A 224 -2.82 2.06 13.32
CA ARG A 224 -3.36 2.88 12.23
C ARG A 224 -4.86 3.15 12.43
N ALA A 225 -5.64 2.12 12.78
CA ALA A 225 -7.05 2.26 13.11
C ALA A 225 -7.24 3.17 14.34
N ALA A 226 -6.49 2.92 15.41
CA ALA A 226 -6.55 3.73 16.63
C ALA A 226 -6.20 5.20 16.38
N ILE A 227 -5.14 5.50 15.60
CA ILE A 227 -4.75 6.86 15.21
C ILE A 227 -5.88 7.57 14.45
N TYR A 228 -6.60 6.87 13.57
CA TYR A 228 -7.74 7.45 12.86
C TYR A 228 -8.89 7.82 13.81
N GLN A 229 -9.15 6.99 14.82
CA GLN A 229 -10.27 7.16 15.77
C GLN A 229 -9.91 8.02 16.99
N THR A 230 -8.64 8.37 17.20
CA THR A 230 -8.19 9.17 18.35
C THR A 230 -8.40 10.66 18.12
N ASP A 231 -9.09 11.32 19.05
CA ASP A 231 -9.29 12.77 19.01
C ASP A 231 -8.00 13.56 19.27
N LYS A 232 -7.94 14.80 18.76
CA LYS A 232 -6.78 15.70 18.88
C LYS A 232 -6.82 16.61 20.10
N ASP A 233 -7.99 16.79 20.71
CA ASP A 233 -8.22 17.82 21.72
C ASP A 233 -7.96 17.34 23.16
N ASP A 234 -7.89 16.02 23.41
CA ASP A 234 -7.51 15.45 24.71
C ASP A 234 -5.99 15.21 24.81
N GLU A 235 -5.35 15.79 25.83
CA GLU A 235 -3.90 15.73 26.02
C GLU A 235 -3.35 14.31 26.25
N LYS A 236 -4.09 13.45 26.96
CA LYS A 236 -3.71 12.05 27.20
C LYS A 236 -3.80 11.26 25.90
N LEU A 237 -4.90 11.43 25.16
CA LEU A 237 -5.09 10.82 23.85
C LEU A 237 -4.02 11.30 22.85
N ARG A 238 -3.64 12.59 22.89
CA ARG A 238 -2.58 13.15 22.06
C ARG A 238 -1.22 12.52 22.35
N LYS A 239 -0.85 12.34 23.61
CA LYS A 239 0.40 11.66 24.01
C LYS A 239 0.40 10.21 23.55
N LEU A 240 -0.72 9.50 23.70
CA LEU A 240 -0.83 8.12 23.27
C LEU A 240 -0.78 7.99 21.74
N ARG A 241 -1.45 8.90 21.02
CA ARG A 241 -1.41 9.00 19.56
C ARG A 241 0.02 9.14 19.04
N ARG A 242 0.85 9.98 19.65
CA ARG A 242 2.27 10.11 19.27
C ARG A 242 3.02 8.78 19.43
N LYS A 243 2.85 8.11 20.57
CA LYS A 243 3.46 6.79 20.79
C LYS A 243 3.00 5.77 19.75
N MET A 244 1.72 5.78 19.38
CA MET A 244 1.19 4.90 18.32
C MET A 244 1.78 5.21 16.94
N ILE A 245 2.00 6.49 16.63
CA ILE A 245 2.68 6.91 15.39
C ILE A 245 4.12 6.41 15.39
N ASP A 246 4.86 6.57 16.49
CA ASP A 246 6.25 6.12 16.59
C ASP A 246 6.37 4.60 16.42
N LEU A 247 5.44 3.84 17.02
CA LEU A 247 5.36 2.38 16.85
C LEU A 247 5.07 1.97 15.42
N LEU A 248 4.10 2.65 14.78
CA LEU A 248 3.74 2.42 13.39
C LEU A 248 4.97 2.63 12.50
N LEU A 249 5.64 3.76 12.64
CA LEU A 249 6.83 4.11 11.86
C LEU A 249 7.98 3.11 12.11
N THR A 250 8.20 2.71 13.36
CA THR A 250 9.23 1.72 13.70
C THR A 250 8.93 0.34 13.09
N GLY A 251 7.67 -0.08 13.10
CA GLY A 251 7.24 -1.34 12.49
C GLY A 251 7.39 -1.33 10.97
N GLU A 252 6.96 -0.25 10.33
CA GLU A 252 7.12 0.00 8.90
C GLU A 252 8.60 0.04 8.47
N ASP A 253 9.46 0.70 9.26
CA ASP A 253 10.88 0.77 8.98
C ASP A 253 11.57 -0.59 9.07
N LYS A 254 11.20 -1.43 10.05
CA LYS A 254 11.71 -2.82 10.14
C LYS A 254 11.33 -3.67 8.94
N LEU A 255 10.08 -3.56 8.46
CA LEU A 255 9.64 -4.26 7.24
C LEU A 255 10.52 -3.84 6.05
N MET A 256 10.78 -2.54 5.95
CA MET A 256 11.58 -1.97 4.87
C MET A 256 13.06 -2.36 4.96
N GLU A 257 13.68 -2.32 6.16
CA GLU A 257 15.06 -2.78 6.35
C GLU A 257 15.24 -4.24 5.96
N ASN A 258 14.33 -5.11 6.39
CA ASN A 258 14.35 -6.53 6.05
C ASN A 258 14.26 -6.77 4.54
N PHE A 259 13.47 -5.97 3.82
CA PHE A 259 13.37 -6.04 2.37
C PHE A 259 14.69 -5.62 1.69
N LEU A 260 15.25 -4.47 2.08
CA LEU A 260 16.47 -3.95 1.46
C LEU A 260 17.69 -4.84 1.69
N GLN A 261 17.81 -5.44 2.88
CA GLN A 261 18.89 -6.38 3.18
C GLN A 261 18.88 -7.59 2.24
N LYS A 262 17.69 -8.06 1.85
CA LYS A 262 17.51 -9.17 0.92
C LYS A 262 17.58 -8.75 -0.54
N ASN A 263 17.35 -7.47 -0.85
CA ASN A 263 17.23 -6.96 -2.20
C ASN A 263 18.10 -5.70 -2.39
N PRO A 264 19.43 -5.85 -2.52
CA PRO A 264 20.38 -4.71 -2.51
C PRO A 264 20.28 -3.80 -3.75
N GLY A 265 19.56 -4.20 -4.79
CA GLY A 265 19.27 -3.34 -5.95
C GLY A 265 18.09 -2.40 -5.75
N PHE A 266 17.51 -2.34 -4.54
CA PHE A 266 16.57 -1.31 -4.16
C PHE A 266 17.19 -0.35 -3.15
N ILE A 267 16.83 0.93 -3.28
CA ILE A 267 17.37 2.01 -2.44
C ILE A 267 16.20 2.82 -1.86
N ARG A 268 16.30 3.17 -0.57
CA ARG A 268 15.37 4.12 0.04
C ARG A 268 15.50 5.47 -0.64
N VAL A 269 14.37 6.14 -0.85
CA VAL A 269 14.35 7.52 -1.39
C VAL A 269 15.28 8.44 -0.60
N ALA A 270 15.26 8.36 0.73
CA ALA A 270 16.12 9.17 1.60
C ALA A 270 17.63 8.96 1.38
N ASN A 271 18.04 7.81 0.86
CA ASN A 271 19.45 7.47 0.62
C ASN A 271 19.86 7.68 -0.85
N PHE A 272 18.95 8.17 -1.69
CA PHE A 272 19.16 8.24 -3.13
C PHE A 272 20.21 9.29 -3.53
N GLU A 273 20.26 10.43 -2.85
CA GLU A 273 21.30 11.43 -3.10
C GLU A 273 22.71 10.89 -2.82
N GLU A 274 22.86 10.11 -1.74
CA GLU A 274 24.14 9.47 -1.42
C GLU A 274 24.52 8.45 -2.49
N TYR A 275 23.55 7.69 -2.99
CA TYR A 275 23.76 6.78 -4.11
C TYR A 275 24.23 7.52 -5.38
N LEU A 276 23.62 8.65 -5.72
CA LEU A 276 24.05 9.46 -6.87
C LEU A 276 25.47 10.02 -6.69
N ARG A 277 25.83 10.46 -5.47
CA ARG A 277 27.22 10.90 -5.18
C ARG A 277 28.25 9.79 -5.39
N LYS A 278 27.88 8.55 -5.06
CA LYS A 278 28.73 7.36 -5.28
C LYS A 278 28.75 6.89 -6.74
N ASN A 279 27.79 7.33 -7.56
CA ASN A 279 27.62 6.93 -8.95
C ASN A 279 27.44 8.18 -9.86
N PRO A 280 28.48 9.03 -10.00
CA PRO A 280 28.37 10.35 -10.62
C PRO A 280 28.07 10.35 -12.12
N TYR A 281 28.08 9.17 -12.76
CA TYR A 281 27.73 8.99 -14.16
C TYR A 281 26.20 8.93 -14.40
N ILE A 282 25.38 8.89 -13.35
CA ILE A 282 23.92 8.93 -13.44
C ILE A 282 23.48 10.40 -13.36
N ASP A 283 22.89 10.94 -14.43
CA ASP A 283 22.35 12.30 -14.44
C ASP A 283 21.02 12.37 -13.65
N PRO A 284 20.95 13.11 -12.52
CA PRO A 284 19.72 13.24 -11.74
C PRO A 284 18.55 13.84 -12.53
N ALA A 285 18.83 14.69 -13.52
CA ALA A 285 17.79 15.33 -14.33
C ALA A 285 17.06 14.33 -15.25
N SER A 286 17.68 13.19 -15.55
CA SER A 286 17.10 12.16 -16.41
C SER A 286 16.14 11.20 -15.68
N ILE A 287 16.05 11.28 -14.35
CA ILE A 287 15.24 10.39 -13.49
C ILE A 287 13.82 10.94 -13.25
N CYS A 288 13.55 12.20 -13.63
CA CYS A 288 12.31 12.94 -13.33
C CYS A 288 11.28 12.96 -14.46
#